data_AF-A0A7V9V3P1-F1
#
_entry.id   AF-A0A7V9V3P1-F1
#
_cell.length_a   1.000
_cell.length_b   1.000
_cell.length_c   1.000
_cell.angle_alpha   90.00
_cell.angle_beta   90.00
_cell.angle_gamma   90.00
#
_symmetry.space_group_name_H-M   'P 1'
#
loop_
_entity.id
_entity.type
_entity.pdbx_description
1 polymer ?
#
loop_
_entity_poly.entity_id
_entity_poly.type
_entity_poly.pdbx_seq_one_letter_code
_entity_poly.pdbx_strand_id
1 'polypeptide(L)'
;MQLRRNEILTGLLVLTTVAALTGVLILLGAPGLFKPLVTYSIYLDNAAGIKLGAPVLLAGRKIGQVENLYSPVSREDATKAESAANIMRQPQPTATPDGAVGKPRY
;
A
#
# COMPACT_ATOMS: atom_id res chain seq x y z
N MET A 1 6.79 34.46 -50.68
CA MET A 1 6.97 34.08 -49.26
C MET A 1 5.70 33.39 -48.77
N GLN A 2 5.66 32.05 -48.70
CA GLN A 2 4.47 31.29 -48.25
C GLN A 2 4.47 31.04 -46.71
N LEU A 3 5.03 31.97 -45.93
CA LEU A 3 5.26 31.80 -44.48
C LEU A 3 4.02 31.29 -43.74
N ARG A 4 2.85 31.90 -43.98
CA ARG A 4 1.60 31.51 -43.33
C ARG A 4 1.18 30.06 -43.60
N ARG A 5 1.43 29.52 -44.80
CA ARG A 5 1.09 28.11 -45.11
C ARG A 5 2.00 27.15 -44.34
N ASN A 6 3.30 27.47 -44.26
CA ASN A 6 4.26 26.66 -43.53
C ASN A 6 3.99 26.70 -42.02
N GLU A 7 3.62 27.86 -41.48
CA GLU A 7 3.22 28.02 -40.08
C GLU A 7 1.98 27.18 -39.73
N ILE A 8 0.94 27.20 -40.57
CA ILE A 8 -0.28 26.42 -40.36
C ILE A 8 0.00 24.92 -40.45
N LEU A 9 0.77 24.48 -41.45
CA LEU A 9 1.12 23.06 -41.61
C LEU A 9 1.97 22.56 -40.44
N THR A 10 2.90 23.38 -39.96
CA THR A 10 3.73 23.03 -38.79
C THR A 10 2.89 22.97 -37.53
N GLY A 11 1.99 23.94 -37.30
CA GLY A 11 1.07 23.92 -36.16
C GLY A 11 0.14 22.70 -36.18
N LEU A 12 -0.40 22.34 -37.34
CA LEU A 12 -1.25 21.15 -37.50
C LEU A 12 -0.47 19.87 -37.20
N LEU A 13 0.77 19.76 -37.69
CA LEU A 13 1.65 18.63 -37.40
C LEU A 13 1.89 18.47 -35.89
N VAL A 14 2.21 19.57 -35.21
CA VAL A 14 2.46 19.57 -33.76
C VAL A 14 1.20 19.16 -32.99
N LEU A 15 0.04 19.73 -33.31
CA LEU A 15 -1.22 19.37 -32.64
C LEU A 15 -1.58 17.90 -32.85
N THR A 16 -1.41 17.40 -34.07
CA THR A 16 -1.74 16.01 -34.41
C THR A 16 -0.81 15.02 -33.71
N THR A 17 0.49 15.33 -33.63
CA THR A 17 1.46 14.49 -32.94
C THR A 17 1.23 14.48 -31.43
N VAL A 18 0.94 15.62 -30.82
CA VAL A 18 0.59 15.71 -29.39
C VAL A 18 -0.71 14.94 -29.09
N ALA A 19 -1.74 15.10 -29.92
CA ALA A 19 -2.99 14.38 -29.76
C ALA A 19 -2.80 12.86 -29.91
N ALA A 20 -2.04 12.42 -30.90
CA ALA A 20 -1.73 11.01 -31.11
C ALA A 20 -0.94 10.42 -29.93
N LEU A 21 0.10 11.11 -29.45
CA LEU A 21 0.88 10.67 -28.30
C LEU A 21 0.01 10.57 -27.05
N THR A 22 -0.80 11.59 -26.78
CA THR A 22 -1.71 11.59 -25.62
C THR A 22 -2.72 10.45 -25.72
N GLY A 23 -3.30 10.21 -26.91
CA GLY A 23 -4.22 9.10 -27.15
C GLY A 23 -3.57 7.74 -26.91
N VAL A 24 -2.33 7.54 -27.36
CA VAL A 24 -1.57 6.31 -27.10
C VAL A 24 -1.30 6.12 -25.60
N LEU A 25 -0.86 7.18 -24.90
CA LEU A 25 -0.61 7.11 -23.46
C LEU A 25 -1.87 6.76 -22.67
N ILE A 26 -3.01 7.34 -23.04
CA ILE A 26 -4.30 7.04 -22.44
C ILE A 26 -4.69 5.58 -22.70
N LEU A 27 -4.53 5.11 -23.94
CA LEU A 27 -4.88 3.74 -24.34
C LEU A 27 -4.06 2.69 -23.58
N LEU A 28 -2.77 2.95 -23.36
CA LEU A 28 -1.87 2.02 -22.66
C LEU A 28 -1.99 2.12 -21.14
N GLY A 29 -2.15 3.33 -20.61
CA GLY A 29 -1.83 3.65 -19.23
C GLY A 29 -3.00 3.99 -18.31
N ALA A 30 -4.23 4.05 -18.81
CA ALA A 30 -5.39 4.47 -18.02
C ALA A 30 -6.35 3.29 -17.69
N PRO A 31 -5.93 2.32 -16.84
CA PRO A 31 -6.85 1.32 -16.31
C PRO A 31 -7.92 2.04 -15.48
N GLY A 32 -9.19 1.89 -15.86
CA GLY A 32 -10.31 2.61 -15.24
C GLY A 32 -10.96 3.67 -16.13
N LEU A 33 -10.29 4.15 -17.18
CA LEU A 33 -10.88 5.19 -18.05
C LEU A 33 -12.00 4.66 -18.96
N PHE A 34 -11.84 3.44 -19.46
CA PHE A 34 -12.80 2.82 -20.39
C PHE A 34 -13.64 1.72 -19.74
N LYS A 35 -13.26 1.25 -18.54
CA LYS A 35 -13.99 0.23 -17.79
C LYS A 35 -14.15 0.71 -16.36
N PRO A 36 -15.38 0.91 -15.85
CA PRO A 36 -15.59 1.35 -14.48
C PRO A 36 -14.98 0.33 -13.51
N LEU A 37 -14.12 0.80 -12.62
CA LEU A 37 -13.53 0.02 -11.53
C LEU A 37 -14.31 0.31 -10.24
N VAL A 38 -14.68 -0.74 -9.51
CA VAL A 38 -15.30 -0.62 -8.18
C VAL A 38 -14.23 -0.81 -7.13
N THR A 39 -14.04 0.20 -6.27
CA THR A 39 -13.06 0.16 -5.19
C THR A 39 -13.70 -0.46 -3.94
N TYR A 40 -13.05 -1.49 -3.40
CA TYR A 40 -13.44 -2.13 -2.15
C TYR A 40 -12.38 -1.87 -1.09
N SER A 41 -12.82 -1.69 0.15
CA SER A 41 -11.95 -1.58 1.32
C SER A 41 -12.18 -2.77 2.24
N ILE A 42 -11.09 -3.38 2.70
CA ILE A 42 -11.10 -4.51 3.64
C ILE A 42 -10.07 -4.26 4.73
N TYR A 43 -10.35 -4.77 5.92
CA TYR A 43 -9.40 -4.77 7.03
C TYR A 43 -8.73 -6.13 7.12
N LEU A 44 -7.42 -6.12 7.28
CA LEU A 44 -6.62 -7.32 7.53
C LEU A 44 -5.90 -7.15 8.87
N ASP A 45 -5.78 -8.24 9.62
CA ASP A 45 -5.02 -8.25 10.87
C ASP A 45 -3.52 -8.01 10.61
N ASN A 46 -3.03 -8.44 9.45
CA ASN A 46 -1.66 -8.23 9.01
C ASN A 46 -1.61 -8.03 7.49
N ALA A 47 -1.12 -6.88 7.04
CA ALA A 47 -0.90 -6.54 5.64
C ALA A 47 0.59 -6.50 5.25
N ALA A 48 1.47 -7.09 6.06
CA ALA A 48 2.89 -7.13 5.78
C ALA A 48 3.19 -7.78 4.43
N GLY A 49 4.00 -7.11 3.61
CA GLY A 49 4.39 -7.58 2.28
C GLY A 49 3.45 -7.15 1.15
N ILE A 50 2.28 -6.59 1.44
CA ILE A 50 1.41 -5.98 0.43
C ILE A 50 2.01 -4.62 0.02
N LYS A 51 2.11 -4.38 -1.28
CA LYS A 51 2.61 -3.12 -1.86
C LYS A 51 1.49 -2.38 -2.60
N LEU A 52 1.63 -1.07 -2.71
CA LEU A 52 0.82 -0.27 -3.64
C LEU A 52 1.00 -0.79 -5.07
N GLY A 53 -0.09 -0.96 -5.80
CA GLY A 53 -0.11 -1.54 -7.14
C GLY A 53 0.00 -3.07 -7.18
N ALA A 54 0.04 -3.76 -6.04
CA ALA A 54 0.06 -5.23 -6.02
C ALA A 54 -1.20 -5.80 -6.71
N PRO A 55 -1.08 -6.88 -7.51
CA PRO A 55 -2.22 -7.44 -8.24
C PRO A 55 -3.20 -8.14 -7.29
N VAL A 56 -4.48 -7.83 -7.41
CA VAL A 56 -5.56 -8.56 -6.74
C VAL A 56 -6.01 -9.68 -7.67
N LEU A 57 -5.94 -10.91 -7.18
CA LEU A 57 -6.27 -12.11 -7.96
C LEU A 57 -7.58 -12.73 -7.46
N LEU A 58 -8.44 -13.13 -8.39
CA LEU A 58 -9.58 -14.01 -8.14
C LEU A 58 -9.34 -15.31 -8.89
N ALA A 59 -9.21 -16.42 -8.16
CA ALA A 59 -8.90 -17.73 -8.75
C ALA A 59 -7.69 -17.69 -9.71
N GLY A 60 -6.63 -16.96 -9.34
CA GLY A 60 -5.41 -16.80 -10.14
C GLY A 60 -5.50 -15.80 -11.30
N ARG A 61 -6.67 -15.23 -11.59
CA ARG A 61 -6.85 -14.17 -12.60
C ARG A 61 -6.77 -12.80 -11.96
N LYS A 62 -5.96 -11.89 -12.52
CA LYS A 62 -5.92 -10.49 -12.10
C LYS A 62 -7.28 -9.82 -12.33
N ILE A 63 -7.89 -9.35 -11.24
CA ILE A 63 -9.15 -8.59 -11.26
C ILE A 63 -8.95 -7.11 -10.94
N GLY A 64 -7.82 -6.75 -10.31
CA GLY A 64 -7.55 -5.38 -9.92
C GLY A 64 -6.15 -5.19 -9.37
N GLN A 65 -5.94 -4.08 -8.68
CA GLN A 65 -4.69 -3.75 -8.00
C GLN A 65 -4.97 -2.98 -6.70
N VAL A 66 -4.06 -3.08 -5.75
CA VAL A 66 -4.13 -2.33 -4.48
C VAL A 66 -3.90 -0.85 -4.75
N GLU A 67 -4.93 -0.03 -4.47
CA GLU A 67 -4.88 1.42 -4.68
C GLU A 67 -4.29 2.15 -3.47
N ASN A 68 -4.78 1.85 -2.27
CA ASN A 68 -4.36 2.49 -1.03
C ASN A 68 -4.10 1.43 0.06
N LEU A 69 -3.06 1.65 0.86
CA LEU A 69 -2.72 0.80 1.99
C LEU A 69 -2.28 1.66 3.17
N TYR A 70 -3.06 1.63 4.25
CA TYR A 70 -2.75 2.35 5.48
C TYR A 70 -3.25 1.57 6.70
N SER A 71 -2.58 1.77 7.83
CA SER A 71 -3.08 1.26 9.10
C SER A 71 -4.19 2.19 9.61
N PRO A 72 -5.34 1.65 10.05
CA PRO A 72 -6.35 2.45 10.73
C PRO A 72 -5.90 2.88 12.14
N VAL A 73 -4.86 2.27 12.68
CA VAL A 73 -4.32 2.57 14.01
C VAL A 73 -3.36 3.75 13.93
N SER A 74 -3.47 4.69 14.88
CA SER A 74 -2.55 5.81 14.99
C SER A 74 -1.11 5.32 15.25
N ARG A 75 -0.11 6.09 14.81
CA ARG A 75 1.30 5.73 15.04
C ARG A 75 1.65 5.64 16.52
N GLU A 76 1.02 6.48 17.34
CA GLU A 76 1.21 6.50 18.78
C GLU A 76 0.70 5.21 19.42
N ASP A 77 -0.50 4.77 19.03
CA ASP A 77 -1.10 3.55 19.55
C ASP A 77 -0.38 2.30 19.05
N ALA A 78 0.13 2.32 17.80
CA ALA A 78 1.00 1.26 17.29
C ALA A 78 2.27 1.12 18.12
N THR A 79 2.94 2.25 18.44
CA THR A 79 4.16 2.25 19.27
C THR A 79 3.87 1.75 20.68
N LYS A 80 2.74 2.16 21.27
CA LYS A 80 2.31 1.65 22.58
C LYS A 80 2.06 0.15 22.55
N ALA A 81 1.34 -0.36 21.54
CA ALA A 81 1.08 -1.78 21.39
C ALA A 81 2.37 -2.60 21.23
N GLU A 82 3.33 -2.10 20.43
CA GLU A 82 4.66 -2.71 20.29
C GLU A 82 5.43 -2.76 21.62
N SER A 83 5.41 -1.65 22.38
CA SER A 83 6.06 -1.60 23.70
C SER A 83 5.43 -2.57 24.70
N ALA A 84 4.09 -2.66 24.74
CA ALA A 84 3.36 -3.59 25.60
C ALA A 84 3.65 -5.05 25.22
N ALA A 85 3.64 -5.36 23.92
CA ALA A 85 3.97 -6.70 23.43
C ALA A 85 5.41 -7.12 23.77
N ASN A 86 6.37 -6.17 23.72
CA ASN A 86 7.75 -6.44 24.13
C ASN A 86 7.89 -6.72 25.63
N ILE A 87 7.15 -6.00 26.48
CA ILE A 87 7.12 -6.27 27.93
C ILE A 87 6.54 -7.67 28.21
N MET A 88 5.45 -8.04 27.53
CA MET A 88 4.81 -9.36 27.70
C MET A 88 5.68 -10.52 27.20
N ARG A 89 6.55 -10.29 26.21
CA ARG A 89 7.47 -11.29 25.66
C ARG A 89 8.72 -11.49 26.55
N GLN A 90 9.02 -10.57 27.46
CA GLN A 90 10.13 -10.76 28.40
C GLN A 90 9.79 -11.91 29.36
N PRO A 91 10.69 -12.90 29.53
CA PRO A 91 10.54 -13.90 30.58
C PRO A 91 10.43 -13.15 31.91
N GLN A 92 9.33 -13.34 32.64
CA GLN A 92 9.26 -12.86 34.02
C GLN A 92 10.45 -13.45 34.78
N PRO A 93 11.24 -12.62 35.49
CA PRO A 93 12.22 -13.16 36.43
C PRO A 93 11.44 -14.06 37.38
N THR A 94 11.72 -15.35 37.35
CA THR A 94 11.12 -16.32 38.25
C THR A 94 11.33 -15.79 39.66
N ALA A 95 10.25 -15.39 40.35
CA ALA A 95 10.34 -15.05 41.75
C ALA A 95 10.77 -16.32 42.48
N THR A 96 12.05 -16.41 42.85
CA THR A 96 12.56 -17.40 43.78
C THR A 96 11.70 -17.28 45.04
N PRO A 97 11.03 -18.35 45.52
CA PRO A 97 10.26 -18.27 46.75
C PRO A 97 11.24 -17.98 47.88
N ASP A 98 11.21 -16.74 48.36
CA ASP A 98 11.99 -16.29 49.50
C ASP A 98 11.30 -16.84 50.75
N GLY A 99 11.76 -17.98 51.26
CA GLY A 99 11.10 -18.61 52.41
C GLY A 99 11.40 -20.08 52.66
N ALA A 100 12.67 -20.48 52.68
CA ALA A 100 13.09 -21.76 53.26
C ALA A 100 14.11 -21.52 54.39
N VAL A 101 13.76 -20.68 55.36
CA VAL A 101 14.49 -20.55 56.62
C VAL A 101 13.59 -21.03 57.75
N GLY A 102 13.87 -22.23 58.27
CA GLY A 102 13.22 -22.75 59.47
C GLY A 102 13.17 -24.27 59.53
N LYS A 103 14.32 -24.96 59.56
CA LYS A 103 14.36 -26.36 60.05
C LYS A 103 14.13 -26.33 61.57
N PRO A 104 13.10 -26.98 62.13
CA PRO A 104 13.05 -27.19 63.57
C PRO A 104 14.14 -28.20 63.95
N ARG A 105 15.00 -27.82 64.89
CA ARG A 105 15.86 -28.77 65.61
C ARG A 105 14.99 -29.45 66.66
N TYR A 106 15.08 -30.78 66.64
CA TYR A 106 14.60 -31.82 67.57
C TYR A 106 13.78 -31.37 68.79
#